data_AF-A0A4R1HVP0-F1
#
_entry.id   AF-A0A4R1HVP0-F1
#
_cell.length_a   1.000
_cell.length_b   1.000
_cell.length_c   1.000
_cell.angle_alpha   90.00
_cell.angle_beta   90.00
_cell.angle_gamma   90.00
#
_symmetry.space_group_name_H-M   'P 1'
#
loop_
_entity.id
_entity.type
_entity.pdbx_description
1 polymer ?
#
loop_
_entity_poly.entity_id
_entity_poly.type
_entity_poly.pdbx_seq_one_letter_code
_entity_poly.pdbx_strand_id
1 'polypeptide(L)'
;MAQPPDDAAVEALNALVDQLMRTRAELGQAVERAHELVALRNSGHTWVEIVRAEQRPLIIERISQALDDLGVAGSRFRREEALALAREDVSITDISKMFGVSRQRVSTLVQEQAVPPA
;
A
#
# COMPACT_ATOMS: atom_id res chain seq x y z
N MET A 1 15.26 28.89 10.88
CA MET A 1 15.31 27.43 11.12
C MET A 1 15.44 26.79 9.76
N ALA A 2 16.54 26.08 9.51
CA ALA A 2 16.80 25.48 8.20
C ALA A 2 15.73 24.42 7.92
N GLN A 3 15.12 24.47 6.73
CA GLN A 3 14.33 23.37 6.19
C GLN A 3 15.19 22.10 6.28
N PRO A 4 14.75 21.00 6.92
CA PRO A 4 15.56 19.79 6.93
C PRO A 4 15.72 19.33 5.46
N PRO A 5 16.96 19.02 5.03
CA PRO A 5 17.23 18.59 3.67
C PRO A 5 16.53 17.25 3.43
N ASP A 6 15.77 17.13 2.34
CA ASP A 6 15.14 15.91 1.81
C ASP A 6 14.73 14.87 2.87
N ASP A 7 13.61 15.14 3.56
CA ASP A 7 12.99 14.16 4.43
C ASP A 7 12.28 13.09 3.57
N ALA A 8 13.06 12.07 3.17
CA ALA A 8 12.58 10.92 2.41
C ALA A 8 11.40 10.21 3.10
N ALA A 9 11.26 10.30 4.42
CA ALA A 9 10.11 9.75 5.14
C ALA A 9 8.85 10.58 4.89
N VAL A 10 8.95 11.91 4.88
CA VAL A 10 7.84 12.80 4.50
C VAL A 10 7.44 12.59 3.03
N GLU A 11 8.40 12.45 2.12
CA GLU A 11 8.09 12.14 0.71
C GLU A 11 7.39 10.79 0.55
N ALA A 12 7.86 9.77 1.27
CA ALA A 12 7.23 8.45 1.26
C ALA A 12 5.83 8.48 1.89
N LEU A 13 5.62 9.28 2.94
CA LEU A 13 4.32 9.47 3.56
C LEU A 13 3.34 10.19 2.61
N ASN A 14 3.77 11.24 1.92
CA ASN A 14 2.94 11.92 0.92
C ASN A 14 2.56 10.97 -0.22
N ALA A 15 3.51 10.17 -0.71
CA ALA A 15 3.22 9.16 -1.73
C ALA A 15 2.23 8.09 -1.25
N LEU A 16 2.32 7.69 0.03
CA LEU A 16 1.35 6.78 0.65
C LEU A 16 -0.03 7.42 0.76
N VAL A 17 -0.13 8.69 1.13
CA VAL A 17 -1.40 9.44 1.17
C VAL A 17 -2.03 9.49 -0.22
N ASP A 18 -1.26 9.81 -1.26
CA ASP A 18 -1.74 9.81 -2.64
C ASP A 18 -2.22 8.43 -3.06
N GLN A 19 -1.50 7.37 -2.67
CA GLN A 19 -1.91 6.00 -2.97
C GLN A 19 -3.19 5.60 -2.24
N LEU A 20 -3.34 5.98 -0.96
CA LEU A 20 -4.57 5.75 -0.19
C LEU A 20 -5.77 6.43 -0.86
N MET A 21 -5.59 7.64 -1.40
CA MET A 21 -6.64 8.36 -2.13
C MET A 21 -7.02 7.64 -3.42
N ARG A 22 -6.05 7.13 -4.18
CA ARG A 22 -6.30 6.30 -5.38
C ARG A 22 -7.01 5.00 -5.03
N THR A 23 -6.51 4.25 -4.06
CA THR A 23 -7.13 3.01 -3.58
C THR A 23 -8.56 3.25 -3.10
N ARG A 24 -8.83 4.36 -2.40
CA ARG A 24 -10.20 4.71 -1.99
C ARG A 24 -11.13 4.88 -3.21
N ALA A 25 -10.67 5.57 -4.25
CA ALA A 25 -11.46 5.75 -5.47
C ALA A 25 -11.69 4.42 -6.21
N GLU A 26 -10.67 3.57 -6.30
CA GLU A 26 -10.76 2.24 -6.92
C GLU A 26 -11.73 1.31 -6.17
N LEU A 27 -11.67 1.29 -4.84
CA LEU A 27 -12.60 0.52 -4.01
C LEU A 27 -14.03 1.07 -4.10
N GLY A 28 -14.20 2.38 -4.26
CA GLY A 28 -15.50 2.99 -4.54
C GLY A 28 -16.11 2.46 -5.84
N GLN A 29 -15.33 2.43 -6.93
CA GLN A 29 -15.76 1.84 -8.20
C GLN A 29 -16.06 0.34 -8.08
N ALA A 30 -15.29 -0.39 -7.27
CA ALA A 30 -15.53 -1.80 -7.01
C ALA A 30 -16.87 -2.03 -6.30
N VAL A 31 -17.25 -1.17 -5.33
CA VAL A 31 -18.56 -1.23 -4.68
C VAL A 31 -19.70 -1.00 -5.67
N GLU A 32 -19.58 0.01 -6.54
CA GLU A 32 -20.56 0.28 -7.59
C GLU A 32 -20.73 -0.93 -8.51
N ARG A 33 -19.61 -1.50 -8.99
CA ARG A 33 -19.62 -2.72 -9.80
C ARG A 33 -20.25 -3.90 -9.06
N ALA A 34 -19.95 -4.10 -7.78
CA ALA A 34 -20.53 -5.19 -7.01
C ALA A 34 -22.07 -5.09 -6.95
N HIS A 35 -22.62 -3.88 -6.82
CA HIS A 35 -24.06 -3.66 -6.88
C HIS A 35 -24.65 -4.02 -8.25
N GLU A 36 -23.97 -3.67 -9.35
CA GLU A 36 -24.39 -4.06 -10.71
C GLU A 36 -24.44 -5.58 -10.87
N LEU A 37 -23.40 -6.30 -10.40
CA LEU A 37 -23.33 -7.76 -10.48
C LEU A 37 -24.46 -8.41 -9.66
N VAL A 38 -24.76 -7.89 -8.48
CA VAL A 38 -25.90 -8.34 -7.65
C VAL A 38 -27.22 -8.10 -8.37
N ALA A 39 -27.41 -6.93 -9.00
CA ALA A 39 -28.63 -6.61 -9.76
C ALA A 39 -28.83 -7.59 -10.94
N LEU A 40 -27.78 -7.85 -11.72
CA LEU A 40 -27.83 -8.83 -12.81
C LEU A 40 -28.13 -10.24 -12.31
N ARG A 41 -27.56 -10.62 -11.16
CA ARG A 41 -27.85 -11.92 -10.57
C ARG A 41 -29.32 -12.02 -10.15
N ASN A 42 -29.87 -10.97 -9.54
CA ASN A 42 -31.25 -10.91 -9.11
C ASN A 42 -32.25 -10.86 -10.28
N SER A 43 -31.83 -10.37 -11.46
CA SER A 43 -32.65 -10.42 -12.69
C SER A 43 -32.61 -11.77 -13.41
N GLY A 44 -31.92 -12.77 -12.84
CA GLY A 44 -31.92 -14.16 -13.31
C GLY A 44 -30.71 -14.56 -14.16
N HIS A 45 -29.75 -13.67 -14.41
CA HIS A 45 -28.55 -14.03 -15.16
C HIS A 45 -27.69 -15.05 -14.40
N THR A 46 -27.06 -15.96 -15.15
CA THR A 46 -26.05 -16.88 -14.64
C THR A 46 -24.73 -16.17 -14.39
N TRP A 47 -23.91 -16.71 -13.49
CA TRP A 47 -22.57 -16.15 -13.25
C TRP A 47 -21.68 -16.15 -14.50
N VAL A 48 -21.85 -17.13 -15.40
CA VAL A 48 -21.09 -17.18 -16.66
C VAL A 48 -21.46 -16.01 -17.57
N GLU A 49 -22.75 -15.68 -17.69
CA GLU A 49 -23.21 -14.52 -18.46
C GLU A 49 -22.72 -13.22 -17.84
N ILE A 50 -22.84 -13.09 -16.52
CA ILE A 50 -22.41 -11.91 -15.77
C ILE A 50 -20.91 -11.65 -15.96
N VAL A 51 -20.06 -12.65 -15.70
CA VAL A 51 -18.60 -12.51 -15.81
C VAL A 51 -18.15 -12.27 -17.25
N ARG A 52 -18.85 -12.84 -18.25
CA ARG A 52 -18.56 -12.58 -19.67
C ARG A 52 -18.95 -11.17 -20.10
N ALA A 53 -20.01 -10.61 -19.53
CA ALA A 53 -20.47 -9.25 -19.79
C ALA A 53 -19.70 -8.19 -18.97
N GLU A 54 -19.00 -8.61 -17.92
CA GLU A 54 -18.25 -7.71 -17.06
C GLU A 54 -17.13 -7.00 -17.84
N GLN A 55 -17.10 -5.66 -17.75
CA GLN A 55 -16.02 -4.88 -18.35
C GLN A 55 -14.71 -5.12 -17.61
N ARG A 56 -13.66 -5.44 -18.37
CA ARG A 56 -12.30 -5.66 -17.87
C ARG A 56 -11.65 -4.35 -17.37
N PRO A 57 -10.71 -4.42 -16.41
CA PRO A 57 -10.41 -5.58 -15.56
C PRO A 57 -11.61 -5.92 -14.66
N LEU A 58 -11.76 -7.23 -14.36
CA LEU A 58 -12.80 -7.73 -13.46
C LEU A 58 -12.68 -7.05 -12.09
N ILE A 59 -13.78 -6.99 -11.33
CA ILE A 59 -13.78 -6.42 -9.98
C ILE A 59 -12.67 -7.02 -9.10
N ILE A 60 -12.44 -8.34 -9.19
CA ILE A 60 -11.41 -9.01 -8.39
C ILE A 60 -9.99 -8.63 -8.83
N GLU A 61 -9.77 -8.42 -10.13
CA GLU A 61 -8.49 -7.99 -10.68
C GLU A 61 -8.17 -6.56 -10.22
N ARG A 62 -9.18 -5.68 -10.17
CA ARG A 62 -9.05 -4.31 -9.64
C ARG A 62 -8.72 -4.29 -8.15
N ILE A 63 -9.40 -5.12 -7.35
CA ILE A 63 -9.14 -5.19 -5.91
C ILE A 63 -7.71 -5.68 -5.65
N SER A 64 -7.28 -6.74 -6.35
CA SER A 64 -5.91 -7.25 -6.22
C SER A 64 -4.88 -6.19 -6.56
N GLN A 65 -5.04 -5.48 -7.68
CA GLN A 65 -4.13 -4.40 -8.07
C GLN A 65 -4.07 -3.28 -7.03
N ALA A 66 -5.22 -2.85 -6.51
CA ALA A 66 -5.29 -1.80 -5.49
C ALA A 66 -4.57 -2.19 -4.19
N LEU A 67 -4.68 -3.47 -3.79
CA LEU A 67 -3.99 -4.02 -2.61
C LEU A 67 -2.47 -4.12 -2.84
N ASP A 68 -2.05 -4.56 -4.02
CA ASP A 68 -0.63 -4.66 -4.39
C ASP A 68 0.03 -3.28 -4.38
N ASP A 69 -0.59 -2.28 -5.03
CA ASP A 69 -0.04 -0.93 -5.09
C ASP A 69 -0.01 -0.25 -3.72
N LEU A 70 -1.03 -0.47 -2.89
CA LEU A 70 -1.04 0.02 -1.51
C LEU A 70 0.06 -0.67 -0.67
N GLY A 71 0.28 -1.98 -0.89
CA GLY A 71 1.34 -2.74 -0.25
C GLY A 71 2.74 -2.21 -0.59
N VAL A 72 2.97 -1.83 -1.86
CA VAL A 72 4.21 -1.20 -2.31
C VAL A 72 4.43 0.15 -1.62
N ALA A 73 3.43 1.04 -1.64
CA ALA A 73 3.54 2.35 -1.02
C ALA A 73 3.77 2.26 0.50
N GLY A 74 3.02 1.39 1.18
CA GLY A 74 3.16 1.17 2.62
C GLY A 74 4.50 0.54 3.01
N SER A 75 5.05 -0.34 2.17
CA SER A 75 6.39 -0.92 2.40
C SER A 75 7.49 0.13 2.25
N ARG A 76 7.38 1.00 1.24
CA ARG A 76 8.30 2.13 1.06
C ARG A 76 8.28 3.06 2.26
N PHE A 77 7.10 3.50 2.70
CA PHE A 77 7.00 4.40 3.86
C PHE A 77 7.58 3.78 5.12
N ARG A 78 7.24 2.52 5.43
CA ARG A 78 7.78 1.82 6.61
C ARG A 78 9.31 1.77 6.63
N ARG A 79 9.93 1.61 5.45
CA ARG A 79 11.39 1.61 5.31
C ARG A 79 11.95 2.99 5.67
N GLU A 80 11.46 4.04 5.01
CA GLU A 80 11.98 5.40 5.22
C GLU A 80 11.72 5.91 6.66
N GLU A 81 10.60 5.54 7.27
CA GLU A 81 10.30 5.83 8.68
C GLU A 81 11.27 5.11 9.63
N ALA A 82 11.55 3.83 9.42
CA ALA A 82 12.53 3.10 10.22
C ALA A 82 13.94 3.70 10.13
N LEU A 83 14.31 4.18 8.95
CA LEU A 83 15.61 4.84 8.71
C LEU A 83 15.67 6.23 9.34
N ALA A 84 14.59 7.01 9.27
CA ALA A 84 14.49 8.28 9.98
C ALA A 84 14.68 8.07 11.49
N LEU A 85 13.97 7.11 12.08
CA LEU A 85 14.11 6.76 13.51
C LEU A 85 15.53 6.30 13.86
N ALA A 86 16.16 5.48 13.01
CA ALA A 86 17.53 5.04 13.23
C ALA A 86 18.54 6.21 13.17
N ARG A 87 18.32 7.20 12.30
CA ARG A 87 19.13 8.44 12.25
C ARG A 87 18.92 9.34 13.46
N GLU A 88 17.80 9.19 14.15
CA GLU A 88 17.49 9.83 15.44
C GLU A 88 17.99 9.01 16.65
N ASP A 89 18.92 8.08 16.44
CA ASP A 89 19.51 7.20 17.45
C ASP A 89 18.51 6.27 18.18
N VAL A 90 17.30 6.08 17.63
CA VAL A 90 16.33 5.12 18.16
C VAL A 90 16.81 3.71 17.90
N SER A 91 16.87 2.89 18.96
CA SER A 91 17.39 1.53 18.87
C SER A 91 16.49 0.64 17.98
N ILE A 92 17.10 -0.30 17.24
CA ILE A 92 16.39 -1.35 16.48
C ILE A 92 15.39 -2.11 17.36
N THR A 93 15.72 -2.29 18.65
CA THR A 93 14.83 -2.94 19.61
C THR A 93 13.57 -2.11 19.83
N ASP A 94 13.67 -0.80 19.98
CA ASP A 94 12.51 0.05 20.24
C ASP A 94 11.69 0.30 18.98
N ILE A 95 12.33 0.44 17.82
CA ILE A 95 11.66 0.46 16.52
C ILE A 95 10.85 -0.83 16.32
N SER A 96 11.41 -2.00 16.65
CA SER A 96 10.70 -3.29 16.51
C SER A 96 9.45 -3.37 17.39
N LYS A 97 9.51 -2.82 18.61
CA LYS A 97 8.36 -2.74 19.52
C LYS A 97 7.29 -1.77 18.99
N MET A 98 7.70 -0.58 18.55
CA MET A 98 6.78 0.43 18.01
C MET A 98 6.04 -0.07 16.78
N PHE A 99 6.74 -0.77 15.88
CA PHE A 99 6.17 -1.27 14.63
C PHE A 99 5.46 -2.63 14.79
N GLY A 100 5.56 -3.27 15.97
CA GLY A 100 4.98 -4.60 16.21
C GLY A 100 5.58 -5.69 15.32
N VAL A 101 6.85 -5.55 14.92
CA VAL A 101 7.56 -6.50 14.05
C VAL A 101 8.80 -7.08 14.74
N SER A 102 9.36 -8.15 14.18
CA SER A 102 10.61 -8.71 14.72
C SER A 102 11.80 -7.76 14.53
N ARG A 103 12.81 -7.87 15.41
CA ARG A 103 14.09 -7.15 15.27
C ARG A 103 14.78 -7.42 13.94
N GLN A 104 14.71 -8.66 13.45
CA GLN A 104 15.29 -9.05 12.16
C GLN A 104 14.65 -8.25 11.02
N ARG A 105 13.32 -8.07 11.03
CA ARG A 105 12.63 -7.30 10.00
C ARG A 105 13.08 -5.83 9.98
N VAL A 106 13.25 -5.21 11.15
CA VAL A 106 13.77 -3.84 11.24
C VAL A 106 15.23 -3.76 10.78
N SER A 107 16.07 -4.73 11.18
CA SER A 107 17.47 -4.79 10.75
C SER A 107 17.60 -4.86 9.22
N THR A 108 16.77 -5.66 8.54
CA THR A 108 16.75 -5.74 7.07
C THR A 108 16.40 -4.39 6.44
N LEU A 109 15.36 -3.71 6.94
CA LEU A 109 14.94 -2.40 6.44
C LEU A 109 16.05 -1.34 6.52
N VAL A 110 16.83 -1.36 7.61
CA VAL A 110 17.92 -0.40 7.84
C VAL A 110 19.17 -0.75 7.02
N GLN A 111 19.49 -2.04 6.85
CA GLN A 111 20.68 -2.50 6.12
C GLN A 111 20.57 -2.33 4.59
N GLU A 112 19.37 -2.44 4.01
CA GLU A 112 19.16 -2.30 2.56
C GLU A 112 19.47 -0.90 1.99
N GLN A 113 19.62 0.15 2.81
CA GLN A 113 20.11 1.47 2.36
C GLN A 113 21.62 1.65 2.55
N ALA A 114 22.26 0.89 3.44
CA ALA A 114 23.70 1.02 3.71
C ALA A 114 24.57 0.46 2.57
N VAL A 115 23.97 -0.30 1.63
CA VAL A 115 24.63 -0.78 0.42
C VAL A 115 24.29 0.18 -0.73
N PRO A 116 25.20 1.06 -1.17
CA PRO A 116 24.99 1.83 -2.39
C PRO A 116 24.93 0.88 -3.61
N PRO A 117 24.15 1.18 -4.65
CA PRO A 117 24.17 0.40 -5.89
C PRO A 117 25.59 0.43 -6.48
N ALA A 118 26.06 -0.75 -6.89
CA ALA A 118 27.37 -0.95 -7.54
C ALA A 118 27.39 -0.37 -8.96
#